data_AF-A0A182MBZ9-F1
#
_entry.id   AF-A0A182MBZ9-F1
#
_cell.length_a   1.000
_cell.length_b   1.000
_cell.length_c   1.000
_cell.angle_alpha   90.00
_cell.angle_beta   90.00
_cell.angle_gamma   90.00
#
_symmetry.space_group_name_H-M   'P 1'
#
loop_
_entity.id
_entity.type
_entity.pdbx_description
1 polymer ?
#
loop_
_entity_poly.entity_id
_entity_poly.type
_entity_poly.pdbx_seq_one_letter_code
_entity_poly.pdbx_strand_id
1 'polypeptide(L)'
;ACDEPCPAPPKHYSELGCKPIVEEGQCCPKRYECPALTDRDGNKCYFNGNIYPAGGKLAPADQEMNSCSPACFCSNLTMPATFQCASIDCFEFLDAGADDCIHQYTQHGCCAENTVCGKEKLAKLAQCYLEDKLYYEGQRMYPTDEPCKSCLCKPGFDNSTIVDNPHCHETQCGLELHAGDRIAMGCIPIYFGNHRCCPISWKCPTDNDEVIIDGRTEQNDVQEPNMQCKFGKLTLNKGEGITSDNKCVDCKCTVPPLAHCIQRADFVPKTRPIRFVVPSVGRSHRSVWDEIIGSSPGPLLASEAAKANDRSIANSAISNRSAIERGG
;
A
#
# COMPACT_ATOMS: atom_id res chain seq x y z
N ALA A 1 -13.94 -18.15 -31.54
CA ALA A 1 -12.92 -17.91 -30.50
C ALA A 1 -12.93 -16.42 -30.19
N CYS A 2 -12.56 -16.02 -28.99
CA CYS A 2 -12.47 -14.61 -28.64
C CYS A 2 -11.19 -14.05 -29.27
N ASP A 3 -11.32 -13.18 -30.26
CA ASP A 3 -10.17 -12.66 -31.03
C ASP A 3 -9.42 -11.53 -30.30
N GLU A 4 -10.00 -10.96 -29.23
CA GLU A 4 -9.37 -9.91 -28.42
C GLU A 4 -9.23 -10.31 -26.93
N PRO A 5 -8.07 -10.05 -26.29
CA PRO A 5 -7.88 -10.26 -24.87
C PRO A 5 -8.71 -9.25 -24.07
N CYS A 6 -9.32 -9.74 -22.99
CA CYS A 6 -10.13 -8.89 -22.13
C CYS A 6 -9.32 -7.80 -21.45
N PRO A 7 -9.89 -6.61 -21.23
CA PRO A 7 -9.22 -5.59 -20.43
C PRO A 7 -8.94 -6.16 -19.04
N ALA A 8 -7.70 -6.00 -18.58
CA ALA A 8 -7.31 -6.44 -17.26
C ALA A 8 -8.23 -5.78 -16.21
N PRO A 9 -8.76 -6.54 -15.25
CA PRO A 9 -9.56 -5.93 -14.20
C PRO A 9 -8.74 -4.93 -13.42
N PRO A 10 -9.38 -3.89 -12.87
CA PRO A 10 -8.77 -3.07 -11.84
C PRO A 10 -8.15 -3.94 -10.73
N LYS A 11 -6.91 -3.62 -10.34
CA LYS A 11 -6.11 -4.42 -9.41
C LYS A 11 -6.80 -4.77 -8.09
N HIS A 12 -7.68 -3.89 -7.61
CA HIS A 12 -8.41 -4.15 -6.37
C HIS A 12 -9.29 -5.39 -6.43
N TYR A 13 -9.80 -5.79 -7.60
CA TYR A 13 -10.59 -7.01 -7.69
C TYR A 13 -9.76 -8.26 -7.43
N SER A 14 -8.54 -8.35 -7.98
CA SER A 14 -7.69 -9.52 -7.74
C SER A 14 -7.18 -9.56 -6.31
N GLU A 15 -6.75 -8.44 -5.73
CA GLU A 15 -6.26 -8.40 -4.35
C GLU A 15 -7.33 -8.61 -3.29
N LEU A 16 -8.57 -8.17 -3.54
CA LEU A 16 -9.69 -8.42 -2.63
C LEU A 16 -10.29 -9.83 -2.78
N GLY A 17 -9.69 -10.68 -3.62
CA GLY A 17 -10.14 -12.05 -3.85
C GLY A 17 -11.48 -12.14 -4.58
N CYS A 18 -11.87 -11.10 -5.33
CA CYS A 18 -13.10 -11.09 -6.09
C CYS A 18 -12.99 -11.99 -7.31
N LYS A 19 -14.06 -12.74 -7.61
CA LYS A 19 -14.07 -13.70 -8.70
C LYS A 19 -14.80 -13.12 -9.92
N PRO A 20 -14.22 -13.22 -11.13
CA PRO A 20 -14.90 -12.81 -12.36
C PRO A 20 -16.10 -13.71 -12.64
N ILE A 21 -17.22 -13.12 -13.08
CA ILE A 21 -18.37 -13.85 -13.59
C ILE A 21 -18.47 -13.61 -15.09
N VAL A 22 -18.29 -14.70 -15.85
CA VAL A 22 -18.36 -14.73 -17.30
C VAL A 22 -19.67 -15.42 -17.70
N GLU A 23 -20.53 -14.70 -18.41
CA GLU A 23 -21.78 -15.23 -18.93
C GLU A 23 -21.55 -16.13 -20.15
N GLU A 24 -22.48 -17.05 -20.39
CA GLU A 24 -22.41 -17.96 -21.53
C GLU A 24 -22.41 -17.17 -22.86
N GLY A 25 -21.47 -17.47 -23.74
CA GLY A 25 -21.28 -16.76 -25.00
C GLY A 25 -20.47 -15.45 -24.91
N GLN A 26 -19.99 -15.07 -23.73
CA GLN A 26 -19.12 -13.90 -23.56
C GLN A 26 -17.67 -14.27 -23.27
N CYS A 27 -16.76 -13.41 -23.73
CA CYS A 27 -15.33 -13.58 -23.57
C CYS A 27 -14.82 -12.96 -22.27
N CYS A 28 -15.45 -11.88 -21.82
CA CYS A 28 -14.95 -11.04 -20.72
C CYS A 28 -15.95 -10.98 -19.56
N PRO A 29 -15.45 -10.87 -18.33
CA PRO A 29 -16.32 -10.75 -17.17
C PRO A 29 -17.11 -9.46 -17.21
N LYS A 30 -18.43 -9.58 -17.08
CA LYS A 30 -19.33 -8.43 -16.96
C LYS A 30 -19.38 -7.86 -15.56
N ARG A 31 -19.17 -8.71 -14.56
CA ARG A 31 -19.22 -8.39 -13.13
C ARG A 31 -18.28 -9.29 -12.34
N TYR A 32 -18.03 -8.89 -11.10
CA TYR A 32 -17.28 -9.67 -10.12
C TYR A 32 -18.17 -10.05 -8.93
N GLU A 33 -17.79 -11.11 -8.24
CA GLU A 33 -18.35 -11.48 -6.95
C GLU A 33 -17.28 -11.29 -5.87
N CYS A 34 -17.56 -10.37 -4.93
CA CYS A 34 -16.67 -10.00 -3.84
C CYS A 34 -17.28 -10.37 -2.47
N PRO A 35 -17.52 -11.66 -2.18
CA PRO A 35 -18.21 -12.09 -0.94
C PRO A 35 -17.43 -11.70 0.31
N ALA A 36 -16.11 -11.55 0.21
CA ALA A 36 -15.26 -11.23 1.34
C ALA A 36 -15.48 -9.81 1.89
N LEU A 37 -16.22 -8.92 1.22
CA LEU A 37 -16.30 -7.49 1.60
C LEU A 37 -17.55 -7.10 2.40
N THR A 38 -18.66 -7.83 2.28
CA THR A 38 -19.96 -7.38 2.81
C THR A 38 -20.26 -7.86 4.23
N ASP A 39 -19.66 -8.98 4.66
CA ASP A 39 -19.97 -9.62 5.94
C ASP A 39 -18.73 -9.74 6.85
N ARG A 40 -17.94 -8.65 6.94
CA ARG A 40 -16.74 -8.61 7.78
C ARG A 40 -17.08 -8.34 9.24
N ASP A 41 -16.44 -9.08 10.13
CA ASP A 41 -16.40 -8.81 11.57
C ASP A 41 -15.50 -7.61 11.82
N GLY A 42 -16.08 -6.49 12.25
CA GLY A 42 -15.37 -5.25 12.52
C GLY A 42 -14.28 -5.35 13.60
N ASN A 43 -14.17 -6.48 14.32
CA ASN A 43 -13.11 -6.72 15.30
C ASN A 43 -11.96 -7.59 14.76
N LYS A 44 -11.99 -7.98 13.49
CA LYS A 44 -10.97 -8.83 12.85
C LYS A 44 -10.40 -8.14 11.63
N CYS A 45 -9.16 -8.51 11.30
CA CYS A 45 -8.50 -8.04 10.10
C CYS A 45 -8.56 -9.10 9.01
N TYR A 46 -8.57 -8.66 7.77
CA TYR A 46 -8.68 -9.51 6.59
C TYR A 46 -7.51 -9.20 5.68
N PHE A 47 -6.84 -10.24 5.18
CA PHE A 47 -5.78 -10.08 4.20
C PHE A 47 -5.65 -11.32 3.33
N ASN A 48 -5.66 -11.18 2.00
CA ASN A 48 -5.51 -12.28 1.05
C ASN A 48 -6.47 -13.47 1.31
N GLY A 49 -7.70 -13.16 1.75
CA GLY A 49 -8.71 -14.16 2.10
C GLY A 49 -8.54 -14.82 3.48
N ASN A 50 -7.48 -14.50 4.22
CA ASN A 50 -7.28 -14.96 5.59
C ASN A 50 -7.91 -13.99 6.60
N ILE A 51 -8.34 -14.54 7.75
CA ILE A 51 -8.96 -13.77 8.84
C ILE A 51 -8.05 -13.82 10.05
N TYR A 52 -7.72 -12.66 10.60
CA TYR A 52 -6.79 -12.49 11.72
C TYR A 52 -7.52 -11.95 12.95
N PRO A 53 -7.38 -12.59 14.12
CA PRO A 53 -7.86 -12.01 15.37
C PRO A 53 -6.98 -10.82 15.79
N ALA A 54 -7.48 -9.98 16.70
CA ALA A 54 -6.70 -8.90 17.30
C ALA A 54 -5.38 -9.44 17.91
N GLY A 55 -4.28 -8.73 17.66
CA GLY A 55 -2.92 -9.15 18.01
C GLY A 55 -2.31 -10.20 17.09
N GLY A 56 -3.08 -10.76 16.14
CA GLY A 56 -2.60 -11.71 15.15
C GLY A 56 -1.58 -11.09 14.20
N LYS A 57 -0.44 -11.75 14.01
CA LYS A 57 0.60 -11.31 13.07
C LYS A 57 0.26 -11.76 11.65
N LEU A 58 0.67 -10.96 10.67
CA LEU A 58 0.58 -11.34 9.27
C LEU A 58 1.35 -12.65 9.02
N ALA A 59 0.84 -13.49 8.11
CA ALA A 59 1.50 -14.76 7.80
C ALA A 59 2.90 -14.50 7.22
N PRO A 60 3.92 -15.33 7.52
CA PRO A 60 5.29 -15.06 7.08
C PRO A 60 5.44 -14.89 5.56
N ALA A 61 4.72 -15.70 4.76
CA ALA A 61 4.75 -15.59 3.30
C ALA A 61 4.15 -14.26 2.80
N ASP A 62 3.04 -13.83 3.38
CA ASP A 62 2.43 -12.52 3.08
C ASP A 62 3.34 -11.37 3.52
N GLN A 63 4.02 -11.52 4.66
CA GLN A 63 4.95 -10.53 5.19
C GLN A 63 6.22 -10.39 4.32
N GLU A 64 6.70 -11.47 3.72
CA GLU A 64 7.83 -11.46 2.79
C GLU A 64 7.46 -10.72 1.50
N MET A 65 6.26 -10.97 0.96
CA MET A 65 5.77 -10.28 -0.23
C MET A 65 5.47 -8.79 0.01
N ASN A 66 5.11 -8.43 1.24
CA ASN A 66 4.81 -7.06 1.67
C ASN A 66 5.95 -6.52 2.56
N SER A 67 7.20 -6.74 2.16
CA SER A 67 8.39 -6.40 2.96
C SER A 67 8.53 -4.91 3.29
N CYS A 68 7.91 -4.02 2.50
CA CYS A 68 7.86 -2.59 2.78
C CYS A 68 6.96 -2.21 3.96
N SER A 69 6.18 -3.16 4.47
CA SER A 69 5.28 -3.01 5.60
C SER A 69 5.69 -4.03 6.68
N PRO A 70 6.86 -3.87 7.32
CA PRO A 70 7.34 -4.85 8.28
C PRO A 70 6.46 -4.92 9.53
N ALA A 71 6.51 -6.09 10.19
CA ALA A 71 5.91 -6.32 11.50
C ALA A 71 4.40 -5.99 11.56
N CYS A 72 3.65 -6.32 10.50
CA CYS A 72 2.20 -6.13 10.48
C CYS A 72 1.49 -7.02 11.52
N PHE A 73 0.60 -6.42 12.29
CA PHE A 73 -0.31 -7.13 13.19
C PHE A 73 -1.71 -6.53 13.14
N CYS A 74 -2.72 -7.37 13.38
CA CYS A 74 -4.11 -6.93 13.45
C CYS A 74 -4.38 -6.14 14.73
N SER A 75 -4.85 -4.91 14.60
CA SER A 75 -5.15 -4.02 15.71
C SER A 75 -6.64 -3.72 15.77
N ASN A 76 -7.26 -3.95 16.93
CA ASN A 76 -8.64 -3.56 17.22
C ASN A 76 -8.71 -2.21 17.96
N LEU A 77 -7.60 -1.47 18.04
CA LEU A 77 -7.60 -0.09 18.53
C LEU A 77 -8.23 0.87 17.53
N THR A 78 -8.31 0.46 16.26
CA THR A 78 -9.12 1.10 15.23
C THR A 78 -10.48 0.44 15.16
N MET A 79 -11.50 1.21 14.78
CA MET A 79 -12.83 0.68 14.45
C MET A 79 -13.20 1.10 13.03
N PRO A 80 -13.31 0.15 12.08
CA PRO A 80 -13.09 -1.30 12.24
C PRO A 80 -11.61 -1.66 12.46
N ALA A 81 -11.36 -2.88 12.94
CA ALA A 81 -10.02 -3.42 13.15
C ALA A 81 -9.24 -3.45 11.82
N THR A 82 -7.98 -3.02 11.86
CA THR A 82 -7.12 -2.93 10.68
C THR A 82 -5.71 -3.39 11.02
N PHE A 83 -4.92 -3.70 10.00
CA PHE A 83 -3.50 -3.97 10.19
C PHE A 83 -2.76 -2.69 10.56
N GLN A 84 -1.92 -2.79 11.59
CA GLN A 84 -0.89 -1.81 11.90
C GLN A 84 0.46 -2.43 11.58
N CYS A 85 1.21 -1.76 10.72
CA CYS A 85 2.54 -2.18 10.29
C CYS A 85 3.55 -1.09 10.68
N ALA A 86 4.80 -1.48 10.93
CA ALA A 86 5.87 -0.51 11.07
C ALA A 86 6.19 0.10 9.71
N SER A 87 6.65 1.35 9.69
CA SER A 87 7.25 1.95 8.50
C SER A 87 8.72 1.58 8.43
N ILE A 88 9.21 1.34 7.22
CA ILE A 88 10.65 1.19 6.96
C ILE A 88 11.16 2.41 6.22
N ASP A 89 12.24 2.99 6.72
CA ASP A 89 12.97 4.07 6.05
C ASP A 89 14.19 3.46 5.37
N CYS A 90 14.20 3.49 4.04
CA CYS A 90 15.31 2.98 3.26
C CYS A 90 16.39 4.06 3.13
N PHE A 91 17.60 3.78 3.64
CA PHE A 91 18.69 4.76 3.72
C PHE A 91 19.13 5.27 2.35
N GLU A 92 18.99 4.46 1.30
CA GLU A 92 19.31 4.85 -0.09
C GLU A 92 18.47 6.04 -0.62
N PHE A 93 17.35 6.38 0.02
CA PHE A 93 16.55 7.55 -0.38
C PHE A 93 17.01 8.84 0.30
N LEU A 94 17.87 8.75 1.32
CA LEU A 94 18.39 9.90 2.06
C LEU A 94 19.72 10.42 1.47
N ASP A 95 20.45 9.56 0.76
CA ASP A 95 21.68 9.90 0.06
C ASP A 95 21.48 9.53 -1.41
N ALA A 96 21.55 10.51 -2.33
CA ALA A 96 21.42 10.26 -3.76
C ALA A 96 22.51 9.33 -4.31
N GLY A 97 23.52 9.01 -3.49
CA GLY A 97 24.65 8.19 -3.84
C GLY A 97 25.61 8.93 -4.76
N ALA A 98 26.82 8.38 -4.91
CA ALA A 98 27.70 8.80 -5.99
C ALA A 98 27.18 8.23 -7.32
N ASP A 99 27.38 8.97 -8.43
CA ASP A 99 26.93 8.57 -9.78
C ASP A 99 27.47 7.20 -10.24
N ASP A 100 28.49 6.65 -9.56
CA ASP A 100 29.10 5.35 -9.84
C ASP A 100 28.73 4.25 -8.82
N CYS A 101 27.62 4.42 -8.09
CA CYS A 101 27.09 3.45 -7.12
C CYS A 101 25.73 2.91 -7.55
N ILE A 102 25.57 1.59 -7.49
CA ILE A 102 24.31 0.90 -7.82
C ILE A 102 23.80 0.10 -6.62
N HIS A 103 22.61 0.43 -6.15
CA HIS A 103 21.90 -0.30 -5.10
C HIS A 103 21.44 -1.68 -5.59
N GLN A 104 21.64 -2.67 -4.72
CA GLN A 104 21.35 -4.08 -4.97
C GLN A 104 20.11 -4.49 -4.16
N TYR A 105 19.07 -4.92 -4.85
CA TYR A 105 17.82 -5.37 -4.27
C TYR A 105 17.66 -6.89 -4.38
N THR A 106 16.84 -7.44 -3.50
CA THR A 106 16.30 -8.80 -3.63
C THR A 106 14.93 -8.77 -4.32
N GLN A 107 14.44 -9.93 -4.73
CA GLN A 107 13.20 -10.04 -5.52
C GLN A 107 12.02 -9.36 -4.83
N HIS A 108 11.85 -9.54 -3.52
CA HIS A 108 10.75 -8.97 -2.75
C HIS A 108 11.20 -7.93 -1.72
N GLY A 109 12.49 -7.56 -1.70
CA GLY A 109 13.05 -6.65 -0.71
C GLY A 109 12.60 -5.20 -0.90
N CYS A 110 12.22 -4.55 0.20
CA CYS A 110 11.80 -3.14 0.17
C CYS A 110 12.98 -2.20 -0.07
N CYS A 111 14.02 -2.35 0.74
CA CYS A 111 15.23 -1.54 0.70
C CYS A 111 16.39 -2.34 0.08
N ALA A 112 17.42 -1.62 -0.33
CA ALA A 112 18.63 -2.22 -0.86
C ALA A 112 19.36 -2.98 0.25
N GLU A 113 19.82 -4.19 -0.05
CA GLU A 113 20.64 -4.96 0.90
C GLU A 113 22.12 -4.55 0.82
N ASN A 114 22.55 -4.10 -0.36
CA ASN A 114 23.93 -3.76 -0.64
C ASN A 114 24.03 -2.63 -1.67
N THR A 115 25.23 -2.05 -1.82
CA THR A 115 25.53 -1.09 -2.87
C THR A 115 26.90 -1.43 -3.49
N VAL A 116 26.97 -1.43 -4.81
CA VAL A 116 28.22 -1.67 -5.56
C VAL A 116 28.68 -0.36 -6.16
N CYS A 117 29.85 0.14 -5.75
CA CYS A 117 30.43 1.38 -6.23
C CYS A 117 31.73 1.17 -7.01
N GLY A 118 32.00 2.05 -7.97
CA GLY A 118 33.23 2.11 -8.73
C GLY A 118 33.13 1.42 -10.08
N LYS A 119 33.58 2.13 -11.13
CA LYS A 119 33.51 1.69 -12.54
C LYS A 119 34.05 0.28 -12.78
N GLU A 120 35.15 -0.10 -12.14
CA GLU A 120 35.75 -1.43 -12.28
C GLU A 120 34.88 -2.56 -11.72
N LYS A 121 34.11 -2.28 -10.66
CA LYS A 121 33.17 -3.26 -10.09
C LYS A 121 31.90 -3.31 -10.89
N LEU A 122 31.38 -2.16 -11.32
CA LEU A 122 30.20 -2.08 -12.18
C LEU A 122 30.41 -2.79 -13.52
N ALA A 123 31.61 -2.71 -14.11
CA ALA A 123 31.95 -3.40 -15.34
C ALA A 123 31.90 -4.95 -15.24
N LYS A 124 31.86 -5.50 -14.02
CA LYS A 124 31.75 -6.94 -13.76
C LYS A 124 30.31 -7.41 -13.52
N LEU A 125 29.37 -6.48 -13.33
CA LEU A 125 27.96 -6.82 -13.12
C LEU A 125 27.33 -7.22 -14.45
N ALA A 126 26.38 -8.16 -14.38
CA ALA A 126 25.52 -8.43 -15.53
C ALA A 126 24.72 -7.17 -15.90
N GLN A 127 24.38 -7.06 -17.19
CA GLN A 127 23.64 -5.94 -17.74
C GLN A 127 22.32 -6.45 -18.31
N CYS A 128 21.24 -5.72 -18.02
CA CYS A 128 19.91 -5.96 -18.55
C CYS A 128 19.44 -4.73 -19.32
N TYR A 129 18.61 -4.94 -20.33
CA TYR A 129 17.99 -3.86 -21.09
C TYR A 129 16.48 -3.95 -20.98
N LEU A 130 15.82 -2.87 -20.57
CA LEU A 130 14.37 -2.77 -20.55
C LEU A 130 13.99 -1.41 -21.15
N GLU A 131 13.18 -1.40 -22.22
CA GLU A 131 12.70 -0.16 -22.87
C GLU A 131 13.84 0.82 -23.19
N ASP A 132 14.88 0.33 -23.85
CA ASP A 132 16.10 1.06 -24.22
C ASP A 132 16.92 1.64 -23.05
N LYS A 133 16.59 1.28 -21.81
CA LYS A 133 17.36 1.65 -20.62
C LYS A 133 18.25 0.49 -20.19
N LEU A 134 19.52 0.81 -19.94
CA LEU A 134 20.50 -0.10 -19.37
C LEU A 134 20.33 -0.15 -17.84
N TYR A 135 20.25 -1.37 -17.33
CA TYR A 135 20.27 -1.68 -15.91
C TYR A 135 21.42 -2.61 -15.59
N TYR A 136 21.93 -2.52 -14.38
CA TYR A 136 22.94 -3.40 -13.83
C TYR A 136 22.30 -4.43 -12.90
N GLU A 137 22.99 -5.56 -12.78
CA GLU A 137 23.13 -6.36 -11.56
C GLU A 137 22.28 -5.89 -10.38
N GLY A 138 21.16 -6.53 -10.05
CA GLY A 138 20.43 -6.27 -8.80
C GLY A 138 19.60 -4.98 -8.75
N GLN A 139 19.53 -4.20 -9.84
CA GLN A 139 18.61 -3.06 -9.92
C GLN A 139 17.16 -3.51 -10.14
N ARG A 140 16.22 -2.77 -9.54
CA ARG A 140 14.79 -2.88 -9.84
C ARG A 140 14.46 -2.19 -11.16
N MET A 141 13.58 -2.80 -11.92
CA MET A 141 13.14 -2.35 -13.24
C MET A 141 11.61 -2.38 -13.26
N TYR A 142 11.00 -1.32 -13.80
CA TYR A 142 9.55 -1.13 -13.83
C TYR A 142 9.11 -0.96 -15.29
N PRO A 143 8.54 -2.00 -15.92
CA PRO A 143 8.02 -1.92 -17.27
C PRO A 143 6.86 -0.91 -17.35
N THR A 144 6.86 -0.09 -18.39
CA THR A 144 5.82 0.91 -18.65
C THR A 144 4.53 0.26 -19.14
N ASP A 145 4.65 -0.75 -20.02
CA ASP A 145 3.51 -1.46 -20.61
C ASP A 145 2.87 -2.49 -19.64
N GLU A 146 3.64 -2.94 -18.64
CA GLU A 146 3.19 -3.85 -17.58
C GLU A 146 3.33 -3.16 -16.20
N PRO A 147 2.50 -2.15 -15.89
CA PRO A 147 2.68 -1.29 -14.71
C PRO A 147 2.49 -2.01 -13.37
N CYS A 148 2.02 -3.26 -13.40
CA CYS A 148 1.92 -4.15 -12.24
C CYS A 148 3.05 -5.16 -12.11
N LYS A 149 4.05 -5.10 -12.98
CA LYS A 149 5.23 -5.95 -12.87
C LYS A 149 6.38 -5.14 -12.28
N SER A 150 7.10 -5.78 -11.38
CA SER A 150 8.38 -5.31 -10.87
C SER A 150 9.41 -6.38 -11.21
N CYS A 151 10.48 -5.99 -11.89
CA CYS A 151 11.52 -6.89 -12.37
C CYS A 151 12.84 -6.59 -11.68
N LEU A 152 13.68 -7.61 -11.53
CA LEU A 152 15.02 -7.47 -10.99
C LEU A 152 16.04 -7.79 -12.09
N CYS A 153 17.01 -6.91 -12.33
CA CYS A 153 18.07 -7.22 -13.27
C CYS A 153 18.95 -8.35 -12.72
N LYS A 154 18.94 -9.48 -13.42
CA LYS A 154 19.71 -10.67 -13.10
C LYS A 154 20.31 -11.26 -14.38
N PRO A 155 21.40 -12.06 -14.25
CA PRO A 155 21.94 -12.79 -15.38
C PRO A 155 20.86 -13.63 -16.06
N GLY A 156 20.72 -13.51 -17.38
CA GLY A 156 19.70 -14.23 -18.16
C GLY A 156 18.35 -13.52 -18.26
N PHE A 157 18.24 -12.25 -17.86
CA PHE A 157 17.03 -11.46 -18.07
C PHE A 157 16.68 -11.33 -19.56
N ASP A 158 15.52 -11.85 -19.93
CA ASP A 158 14.94 -11.73 -21.27
C ASP A 158 13.90 -10.59 -21.32
N ASN A 159 14.18 -9.57 -22.11
CA ASN A 159 13.31 -8.40 -22.25
C ASN A 159 12.17 -8.60 -23.26
N SER A 160 12.17 -9.71 -24.00
CA SER A 160 11.14 -9.99 -25.01
C SER A 160 9.81 -10.43 -24.39
N THR A 161 9.83 -10.96 -23.17
CA THR A 161 8.66 -11.56 -22.52
C THR A 161 8.58 -11.16 -21.04
N ILE A 162 8.02 -9.99 -20.73
CA ILE A 162 7.93 -9.48 -19.34
C ILE A 162 6.97 -10.31 -18.47
N VAL A 163 5.84 -10.75 -19.03
CA VAL A 163 4.76 -11.39 -18.25
C VAL A 163 5.22 -12.71 -17.61
N ASP A 164 5.96 -13.52 -18.35
CA ASP A 164 6.43 -14.86 -17.96
C ASP A 164 7.90 -14.90 -17.52
N ASN A 165 8.55 -13.73 -17.39
CA ASN A 165 9.95 -13.67 -16.98
C ASN A 165 10.08 -14.04 -15.49
N PRO A 166 10.93 -15.02 -15.12
CA PRO A 166 11.10 -15.46 -13.73
C PRO A 166 11.71 -14.37 -12.82
N HIS A 167 12.35 -13.37 -13.40
CA HIS A 167 12.89 -12.21 -12.68
C HIS A 167 11.87 -11.09 -12.51
N CYS A 168 10.70 -11.19 -13.13
CA CYS A 168 9.58 -10.29 -12.93
C CYS A 168 8.55 -10.93 -12.01
N HIS A 169 8.02 -10.16 -11.07
CA HIS A 169 6.93 -10.58 -10.22
C HIS A 169 5.81 -9.55 -10.24
N GLU A 170 4.62 -10.00 -9.89
CA GLU A 170 3.47 -9.13 -9.78
C GLU A 170 3.58 -8.30 -8.48
N THR A 171 3.41 -6.99 -8.60
CA THR A 171 3.37 -6.07 -7.47
C THR A 171 2.11 -6.33 -6.65
N GLN A 172 2.29 -6.49 -5.34
CA GLN A 172 1.20 -6.47 -4.37
C GLN A 172 1.05 -5.07 -3.81
N CYS A 173 -0.14 -4.49 -3.94
CA CYS A 173 -0.45 -3.16 -3.41
C CYS A 173 -0.79 -3.22 -1.91
N GLY A 174 -1.10 -4.40 -1.39
CA GLY A 174 -1.40 -4.61 0.03
C GLY A 174 -2.66 -3.87 0.45
N LEU A 175 -3.71 -3.86 -0.39
CA LEU A 175 -4.87 -2.98 -0.18
C LEU A 175 -5.49 -3.16 1.21
N GLU A 176 -5.67 -4.38 1.67
CA GLU A 176 -6.26 -4.63 3.00
C GLU A 176 -5.29 -4.36 4.16
N LEU A 177 -3.97 -4.35 3.91
CA LEU A 177 -2.98 -3.92 4.91
C LEU A 177 -3.01 -2.41 5.10
N HIS A 178 -3.12 -1.66 4.00
CA HIS A 178 -2.95 -0.21 3.99
C HIS A 178 -4.25 0.58 4.06
N ALA A 179 -5.37 -0.05 3.71
CA ALA A 179 -6.67 0.60 3.58
C ALA A 179 -7.82 -0.31 4.04
N GLY A 180 -7.55 -1.29 4.92
CA GLY A 180 -8.56 -2.22 5.42
C GLY A 180 -9.78 -1.52 6.05
N ASP A 181 -9.53 -0.45 6.80
CA ASP A 181 -10.57 0.41 7.37
C ASP A 181 -11.41 1.11 6.30
N ARG A 182 -10.75 1.69 5.29
CA ARG A 182 -11.42 2.37 4.17
C ARG A 182 -12.24 1.42 3.32
N ILE A 183 -11.72 0.22 3.06
CA ILE A 183 -12.42 -0.85 2.34
C ILE A 183 -13.68 -1.26 3.11
N ALA A 184 -13.56 -1.44 4.43
CA ALA A 184 -14.70 -1.75 5.29
C ALA A 184 -15.75 -0.62 5.36
N MET A 185 -15.32 0.65 5.20
CA MET A 185 -16.24 1.80 5.10
C MET A 185 -16.85 1.99 3.70
N GLY A 186 -16.53 1.12 2.73
CA GLY A 186 -17.04 1.21 1.37
C GLY A 186 -16.38 2.31 0.53
N CYS A 187 -15.18 2.73 0.89
CA CYS A 187 -14.37 3.63 0.08
C CYS A 187 -13.88 2.94 -1.20
N ILE A 188 -13.76 3.72 -2.28
CA ILE A 188 -13.31 3.23 -3.58
C ILE A 188 -11.89 3.73 -3.90
N PRO A 189 -11.08 2.93 -4.60
CA PRO A 189 -9.69 3.29 -4.90
C PRO A 189 -9.60 4.40 -5.95
N ILE A 190 -8.61 5.27 -5.79
CA ILE A 190 -8.22 6.30 -6.77
C ILE A 190 -6.88 5.88 -7.38
N TYR A 191 -6.88 5.61 -8.69
CA TYR A 191 -5.68 5.29 -9.47
C TYR A 191 -5.12 6.54 -10.15
N PHE A 192 -3.82 6.54 -10.47
CA PHE A 192 -3.19 7.63 -11.20
C PHE A 192 -3.09 7.33 -12.70
N GLY A 193 -3.69 8.18 -13.53
CA GLY A 193 -3.65 8.09 -14.98
C GLY A 193 -4.06 6.72 -15.51
N ASN A 194 -3.35 6.26 -16.54
CA ASN A 194 -3.57 4.93 -17.14
C ASN A 194 -2.70 3.83 -16.50
N HIS A 195 -1.79 4.18 -15.59
CA HIS A 195 -0.91 3.24 -14.89
C HIS A 195 -1.60 2.71 -13.63
N ARG A 196 -2.64 1.89 -13.84
CA ARG A 196 -3.63 1.49 -12.82
C ARG A 196 -3.17 0.36 -11.89
N CYS A 197 -1.89 0.23 -11.58
CA CYS A 197 -1.49 -0.89 -10.73
C CYS A 197 -1.98 -0.72 -9.29
N CYS A 198 -1.38 0.20 -8.54
CA CYS A 198 -1.79 0.44 -7.17
C CYS A 198 -2.56 1.77 -7.04
N PRO A 199 -3.62 1.81 -6.22
CA PRO A 199 -4.28 3.05 -5.88
C PRO A 199 -3.30 4.00 -5.18
N ILE A 200 -3.37 5.28 -5.52
CA ILE A 200 -2.60 6.34 -4.87
C ILE A 200 -3.37 7.00 -3.73
N SER A 201 -4.69 6.83 -3.71
CA SER A 201 -5.58 7.39 -2.70
C SER A 201 -6.93 6.66 -2.72
N TRP A 202 -7.87 7.11 -1.89
CA TRP A 202 -9.20 6.53 -1.73
C TRP A 202 -10.25 7.64 -1.63
N LYS A 203 -11.41 7.43 -2.27
CA LYS A 203 -12.60 8.27 -2.08
C LYS A 203 -13.56 7.53 -1.16
N CYS A 204 -13.90 8.13 -0.03
CA CYS A 204 -14.86 7.55 0.91
C CYS A 204 -16.25 8.17 0.72
N PRO A 205 -17.34 7.42 0.97
CA PRO A 205 -18.69 7.96 0.87
C PRO A 205 -18.94 9.09 1.86
N THR A 206 -19.66 10.11 1.41
CA THR A 206 -20.12 11.26 2.18
C THR A 206 -21.59 11.53 1.85
N ASP A 207 -22.29 12.26 2.72
CA ASP A 207 -23.70 12.58 2.49
C ASP A 207 -23.93 13.59 1.33
N ASN A 208 -22.88 14.23 0.83
CA ASN A 208 -22.94 15.17 -0.30
C ASN A 208 -22.62 14.50 -1.65
N ASP A 209 -22.33 13.20 -1.65
CA ASP A 209 -22.06 12.48 -2.90
C ASP A 209 -23.34 12.26 -3.69
N GLU A 210 -23.29 12.55 -4.98
CA GLU A 210 -24.40 12.41 -5.91
C GLU A 210 -23.98 11.58 -7.12
N VAL A 211 -24.94 10.89 -7.73
CA VAL A 211 -24.73 10.11 -8.95
C VAL A 211 -24.79 11.05 -10.15
N ILE A 212 -23.75 11.02 -10.98
CA ILE A 212 -23.70 11.72 -12.27
C ILE A 212 -24.21 10.76 -13.34
N ILE A 213 -25.39 11.06 -13.86
CA ILE A 213 -26.01 10.31 -14.96
C ILE A 213 -25.46 10.88 -16.28
N ASP A 214 -24.58 10.13 -16.94
CA ASP A 214 -24.16 10.44 -18.30
C ASP A 214 -25.32 10.11 -19.24
N GLY A 215 -25.73 11.06 -20.10
CA GLY A 215 -27.03 11.15 -20.81
C GLY A 215 -27.43 10.03 -21.78
N ARG A 216 -27.10 8.77 -21.51
CA ARG A 216 -27.72 7.60 -22.12
C ARG A 216 -29.04 7.28 -21.42
N THR A 217 -30.05 8.05 -21.77
CA THR A 217 -31.44 7.61 -21.62
C THR A 217 -31.66 6.36 -22.49
N GLU A 218 -32.22 5.33 -21.86
CA GLU A 218 -32.81 4.12 -22.45
C GLU A 218 -31.87 2.97 -22.84
N GLN A 219 -31.55 2.13 -21.85
CA GLN A 219 -31.75 0.69 -22.04
C GLN A 219 -32.78 0.23 -21.00
N ASN A 220 -33.96 -0.16 -21.49
CA ASN A 220 -34.96 -0.95 -20.77
C ASN A 220 -34.43 -2.38 -20.52
N ASP A 221 -33.21 -2.50 -20.00
CA ASP A 221 -32.70 -3.78 -19.52
C ASP A 221 -33.17 -3.93 -18.09
N VAL A 222 -33.82 -5.06 -17.82
CA VAL A 222 -34.23 -5.48 -16.47
C VAL A 222 -33.03 -5.24 -15.55
N GLN A 223 -33.17 -4.30 -14.62
CA GLN A 223 -32.13 -3.95 -13.66
C GLN A 223 -31.89 -5.14 -12.75
N GLU A 224 -30.96 -6.01 -13.16
CA GLU A 224 -30.50 -7.06 -12.27
C GLU A 224 -29.65 -6.41 -11.15
N PRO A 225 -29.98 -6.64 -9.86
CA PRO A 225 -29.27 -6.03 -8.74
C PRO A 225 -27.76 -6.33 -8.69
N ASN A 226 -27.32 -7.37 -9.40
CA ASN A 226 -25.94 -7.84 -9.50
C ASN A 226 -25.10 -7.06 -10.54
N MET A 227 -25.71 -6.16 -11.31
CA MET A 227 -25.06 -5.39 -12.39
C MET A 227 -24.80 -3.92 -12.02
N GLN A 228 -24.88 -3.58 -10.74
CA GLN A 228 -24.69 -2.23 -10.23
C GLN A 228 -23.47 -2.14 -9.31
N CYS A 229 -22.77 -1.01 -9.35
CA CYS A 229 -21.73 -0.71 -8.38
C CYS A 229 -22.34 -0.08 -7.12
N LYS A 230 -21.75 -0.37 -5.97
CA LYS A 230 -22.11 0.27 -4.69
C LYS A 230 -21.04 1.26 -4.26
N PHE A 231 -21.48 2.39 -3.73
CA PHE A 231 -20.62 3.39 -3.09
C PHE A 231 -21.37 4.02 -1.91
N GLY A 232 -21.05 3.56 -0.70
CA GLY A 232 -21.84 3.90 0.49
C GLY A 232 -23.30 3.51 0.33
N LYS A 233 -24.21 4.49 0.40
CA LYS A 233 -25.65 4.31 0.18
C LYS A 233 -26.06 4.44 -1.29
N LEU A 234 -25.15 4.90 -2.15
CA LEU A 234 -25.41 5.11 -3.56
C LEU A 234 -25.24 3.81 -4.34
N THR A 235 -26.08 3.68 -5.36
CA THR A 235 -26.05 2.58 -6.31
C THR A 235 -25.91 3.18 -7.70
N LEU A 236 -24.94 2.68 -8.47
CA LEU A 236 -24.59 3.19 -9.78
C LEU A 236 -24.79 2.12 -10.83
N ASN A 237 -25.47 2.46 -11.91
CA ASN A 237 -25.48 1.66 -13.12
C ASN A 237 -24.13 1.77 -13.82
N LYS A 238 -23.82 0.76 -14.63
CA LYS A 238 -22.60 0.77 -15.44
C LYS A 238 -22.54 2.02 -16.33
N GLY A 239 -21.45 2.76 -16.23
CA GLY A 239 -21.20 4.01 -16.95
C GLY A 239 -21.50 5.28 -16.14
N GLU A 240 -22.31 5.18 -15.08
CA GLU A 240 -22.61 6.33 -14.21
C GLU A 240 -21.40 6.71 -13.36
N GLY A 241 -21.33 8.01 -13.04
CA GLY A 241 -20.26 8.60 -12.25
C GLY A 241 -20.68 9.00 -10.84
N ILE A 242 -19.72 9.40 -10.02
CA ILE A 242 -19.95 9.98 -8.69
C ILE A 242 -19.35 11.38 -8.66
N THR A 243 -20.01 12.32 -8.01
CA THR A 243 -19.44 13.65 -7.77
C THR A 243 -18.11 13.57 -7.02
N SER A 244 -17.21 14.48 -7.33
CA SER A 244 -15.88 14.57 -6.72
C SER A 244 -15.55 16.02 -6.46
N ASP A 245 -15.16 16.33 -5.22
CA ASP A 245 -14.66 17.66 -4.83
C ASP A 245 -13.37 18.02 -5.58
N ASN A 246 -12.62 17.00 -6.00
CA ASN A 246 -11.44 17.17 -6.83
C ASN A 246 -11.80 17.02 -8.31
N LYS A 247 -11.79 18.15 -9.03
CA LYS A 247 -12.04 18.21 -10.49
C LYS A 247 -11.09 17.35 -11.32
N CYS A 248 -9.95 16.95 -10.76
CA CYS A 248 -8.94 16.13 -11.43
C CYS A 248 -9.22 14.63 -11.29
N VAL A 249 -10.22 14.25 -10.49
CA VAL A 249 -10.57 12.86 -10.18
C VAL A 249 -11.94 12.56 -10.78
N ASP A 250 -11.99 11.56 -11.65
CA ASP A 250 -13.21 11.06 -12.28
C ASP A 250 -13.52 9.66 -11.72
N CYS A 251 -14.68 9.50 -11.10
CA CYS A 251 -15.12 8.27 -10.44
C CYS A 251 -16.29 7.66 -11.21
N LYS A 252 -16.17 6.41 -11.65
CA LYS A 252 -17.19 5.75 -12.48
C LYS A 252 -17.40 4.28 -12.12
N CYS A 253 -18.62 3.80 -12.32
CA CYS A 253 -18.94 2.37 -12.33
C CYS A 253 -18.60 1.77 -13.69
N THR A 254 -17.39 1.25 -13.85
CA THR A 254 -16.97 0.62 -15.12
C THR A 254 -17.29 -0.87 -15.16
N VAL A 255 -17.07 -1.58 -14.05
CA VAL A 255 -17.38 -3.00 -13.86
C VAL A 255 -17.86 -3.21 -12.42
N PRO A 256 -19.06 -3.76 -12.17
CA PRO A 256 -19.58 -4.07 -10.84
C PRO A 256 -18.76 -5.12 -10.07
N PRO A 257 -18.81 -5.14 -8.72
CA PRO A 257 -19.70 -4.38 -7.83
C PRO A 257 -19.09 -3.10 -7.22
N LEU A 258 -17.83 -2.78 -7.50
CA LEU A 258 -17.13 -1.62 -6.95
C LEU A 258 -16.87 -0.57 -8.02
N ALA A 259 -17.19 0.68 -7.71
CA ALA A 259 -16.72 1.80 -8.50
C ALA A 259 -15.21 2.03 -8.25
N HIS A 260 -14.55 2.76 -9.15
CA HIS A 260 -13.20 3.26 -8.91
C HIS A 260 -13.02 4.62 -9.55
N CYS A 261 -11.97 5.31 -9.12
CA CYS A 261 -11.65 6.63 -9.63
C CYS A 261 -10.30 6.65 -10.35
N ILE A 262 -10.17 7.61 -11.26
CA ILE A 262 -8.93 7.89 -11.97
C ILE A 262 -8.62 9.37 -11.78
N GLN A 263 -7.47 9.65 -11.18
CA GLN A 263 -6.89 10.98 -11.19
C GLN A 263 -6.16 11.20 -12.51
N ARG A 264 -6.53 12.23 -13.26
CA ARG A 264 -5.93 12.50 -14.57
C ARG A 264 -4.50 13.06 -14.42
N ALA A 265 -3.60 12.58 -15.27
CA ALA A 265 -2.18 12.96 -15.24
C ALA A 265 -1.91 14.38 -15.81
N ASP A 266 -2.81 14.92 -16.63
CA ASP A 266 -2.74 16.27 -17.20
C ASP A 266 -2.96 17.38 -16.15
N PHE A 267 -3.43 17.02 -14.96
CA PHE A 267 -3.74 17.91 -13.84
C PHE A 267 -2.83 17.70 -12.63
N VAL A 268 -1.53 17.43 -12.83
CA VAL A 268 -0.55 17.67 -11.76
C VAL A 268 -0.60 19.17 -11.46
N PRO A 269 -1.00 19.63 -10.25
CA PRO A 269 -0.88 21.03 -9.92
C PRO A 269 0.58 21.39 -10.11
N LYS A 270 0.86 22.43 -10.92
CA LYS A 270 2.20 23.00 -11.06
C LYS A 270 2.62 23.59 -9.71
N THR A 271 2.89 22.75 -8.72
CA THR A 271 3.68 23.16 -7.57
C THR A 271 5.04 23.51 -8.14
N ARG A 272 5.41 24.78 -7.95
CA ARG A 272 6.72 25.29 -8.38
C ARG A 272 7.78 24.31 -7.88
N PRO A 273 8.81 23.99 -8.66
CA PRO A 273 9.92 23.19 -8.14
C PRO A 273 10.41 23.90 -6.89
N ILE A 274 10.35 23.21 -5.75
CA ILE A 274 11.05 23.64 -4.55
C ILE A 274 12.51 23.61 -4.96
N ARG A 275 13.06 24.77 -5.33
CA ARG A 275 14.51 24.96 -5.34
C ARG A 275 14.94 24.73 -3.90
N PHE A 276 15.44 23.55 -3.60
CA PHE A 276 16.33 23.35 -2.47
C PHE A 276 17.57 24.21 -2.74
N VAL A 277 17.52 25.46 -2.30
CA VAL A 277 18.73 26.26 -2.13
C VAL A 277 19.41 25.68 -0.90
N VAL A 278 20.29 24.69 -1.13
CA VAL A 278 21.22 24.23 -0.11
C VAL A 278 22.14 25.41 0.20
N PRO A 279 22.15 25.96 1.43
CA PRO A 279 23.12 26.98 1.78
C PRO A 279 24.50 26.30 1.79
N SER A 280 25.41 26.81 0.96
CA SER A 280 26.82 26.45 1.02
C SER A 280 27.40 26.92 2.35
N VAL A 281 27.49 26.04 3.34
CA VAL A 281 28.19 26.36 4.59
C VAL A 281 29.67 26.06 4.42
N GLY A 282 30.41 27.14 4.19
CA GLY A 282 31.86 27.17 4.26
C GLY A 282 32.36 26.84 5.67
N ARG A 283 33.48 26.14 5.69
CA ARG A 283 34.27 25.69 6.82
C ARG A 283 34.75 26.88 7.67
N SER A 284 34.39 26.95 8.97
CA SER A 284 35.18 27.68 9.98
C SER A 284 34.80 27.28 11.41
N HIS A 285 35.80 26.86 12.19
CA HIS A 285 35.76 26.70 13.65
C HIS A 285 35.44 28.02 14.36
N ARG A 286 34.50 28.02 15.32
CA ARG A 286 34.69 28.52 16.71
C ARG A 286 33.42 28.39 17.53
N SER A 287 33.61 27.84 18.73
CA SER A 287 32.76 27.93 19.92
C SER A 287 32.42 29.37 20.29
N VAL A 288 31.15 29.66 20.62
CA VAL A 288 30.66 30.42 21.79
C VAL A 288 29.14 30.20 21.86
N TRP A 289 28.65 29.66 22.98
CA TRP A 289 27.26 29.73 23.41
C TRP A 289 27.23 30.69 24.60
N ASP A 290 26.48 31.79 24.51
CA ASP A 290 25.61 32.30 25.56
C ASP A 290 24.90 33.61 25.14
N GLU A 291 23.64 33.71 25.61
CA GLU A 291 22.83 34.93 25.88
C GLU A 291 22.26 35.74 24.67
N ILE A 292 20.97 36.13 24.53
CA ILE A 292 19.96 36.67 25.48
C ILE A 292 18.49 36.48 24.97
N ILE A 293 17.60 35.96 25.84
CA ILE A 293 16.24 36.42 26.32
C ILE A 293 15.36 37.26 25.37
N GLY A 294 14.02 37.16 25.23
CA GLY A 294 12.89 36.55 25.95
C GLY A 294 11.60 36.85 25.15
N SER A 295 10.48 36.15 25.30
CA SER A 295 9.46 36.47 26.31
C SER A 295 8.34 35.41 26.27
N SER A 296 8.01 34.85 27.43
CA SER A 296 6.68 34.29 27.75
C SER A 296 6.00 35.25 28.75
N PRO A 297 4.67 35.14 28.97
CA PRO A 297 4.24 34.35 30.15
C PRO A 297 2.95 33.53 29.95
N GLY A 298 2.82 32.44 30.72
CA GLY A 298 1.57 31.68 30.96
C GLY A 298 0.61 32.40 31.93
N PRO A 299 -0.33 31.71 32.62
CA PRO A 299 -0.01 30.56 33.49
C PRO A 299 -1.05 29.41 33.57
N LEU A 300 -0.55 28.29 34.09
CA LEU A 300 -1.28 27.16 34.70
C LEU A 300 -1.70 27.49 36.14
N LEU A 301 -2.83 26.95 36.58
CA LEU A 301 -3.23 26.84 38.00
C LEU A 301 -3.31 25.36 38.39
N ALA A 302 -2.79 25.07 39.58
CA ALA A 302 -2.78 23.78 40.26
C ALA A 302 -3.55 23.85 41.58
N SER A 303 -4.05 22.71 42.07
CA SER A 303 -4.27 22.39 43.50
C SER A 303 -4.57 20.88 43.60
N GLU A 304 -3.70 20.05 44.20
CA GLU A 304 -3.72 19.57 45.61
C GLU A 304 -4.94 18.68 45.97
N ALA A 305 -4.93 17.65 46.82
CA ALA A 305 -3.96 16.77 47.48
C ALA A 305 -4.82 15.78 48.34
N ALA A 306 -4.46 14.50 48.48
CA ALA A 306 -4.86 13.69 49.65
C ALA A 306 -4.03 12.38 49.80
N LYS A 307 -3.29 12.33 50.93
CA LYS A 307 -2.68 11.20 51.67
C LYS A 307 -3.74 10.13 52.06
N ALA A 308 -3.49 8.91 52.52
CA ALA A 308 -2.36 7.99 52.80
C ALA A 308 -3.01 6.67 53.24
N ASN A 309 -2.35 5.50 53.11
CA ASN A 309 -2.13 4.63 54.28
C ASN A 309 -1.08 3.55 54.03
N ASP A 310 -0.45 3.20 55.13
CA ASP A 310 0.78 2.47 55.37
C ASP A 310 0.51 0.99 55.68
N ARG A 311 1.41 0.07 55.29
CA ARG A 311 1.91 -1.03 56.15
C ARG A 311 2.89 -1.95 55.44
N SER A 312 4.05 -2.05 56.07
CA SER A 312 5.10 -3.06 55.90
C SER A 312 4.64 -4.48 56.22
N ILE A 313 5.40 -5.48 55.73
CA ILE A 313 6.05 -6.53 56.54
C ILE A 313 7.00 -7.32 55.61
N ALA A 314 8.27 -7.39 56.01
CA ALA A 314 9.26 -8.32 55.51
C ALA A 314 9.08 -9.71 56.17
N ASN A 315 9.39 -10.80 55.47
CA ASN A 315 10.43 -11.76 55.91
C ASN A 315 10.45 -13.10 55.14
N SER A 316 11.71 -13.50 54.88
CA SER A 316 12.28 -14.85 55.02
C SER A 316 12.10 -15.91 53.93
N ALA A 317 13.24 -16.25 53.35
CA ALA A 317 13.59 -17.55 52.79
C ALA A 317 13.55 -18.68 53.84
N ILE A 318 13.41 -19.94 53.38
CA ILE A 318 14.26 -21.11 53.67
C ILE A 318 13.69 -22.39 53.01
N SER A 319 14.53 -22.98 52.14
CA SER A 319 14.85 -24.40 51.88
C SER A 319 13.89 -25.54 52.29
N ASN A 320 13.63 -26.46 51.35
CA ASN A 320 14.03 -27.88 51.42
C ASN A 320 13.79 -28.57 50.05
N ARG A 321 14.86 -29.02 49.35
CA ARG A 321 15.40 -30.41 49.27
C ARG A 321 14.35 -31.48 48.91
N SER A 322 14.35 -32.04 47.69
CA SER A 322 15.24 -33.09 47.10
C SER A 322 14.72 -34.51 47.33
N ALA A 323 14.51 -35.28 46.25
CA ALA A 323 14.89 -36.69 46.02
C ALA A 323 13.93 -37.33 44.96
N ILE A 324 14.42 -37.66 43.74
CA ILE A 324 14.96 -39.00 43.31
C ILE A 324 13.78 -39.97 43.05
N GLU A 325 13.58 -40.54 41.85
CA GLU A 325 14.27 -41.73 41.28
C GLU A 325 13.51 -42.14 39.98
N ARG A 326 14.12 -42.41 38.81
CA ARG A 326 14.55 -43.71 38.22
C ARG A 326 14.62 -43.45 36.69
N GLY A 327 15.51 -44.00 35.86
CA GLY A 327 16.46 -45.10 35.98
C GLY A 327 16.57 -45.76 34.59
N GLY A 328 17.73 -46.36 34.27
CA GLY A 328 17.94 -47.24 33.11
C GLY A 328 18.75 -46.64 31.99
#